data_AF-W1X9K0-F1
#
_entry.id   AF-W1X9K0-F1
#
_cell.length_a   1.000
_cell.length_b   1.000
_cell.length_c   1.000
_cell.angle_alpha   90.00
_cell.angle_beta   90.00
_cell.angle_gamma   90.00
#
_symmetry.space_group_name_H-M   'P 1'
#
loop_
_entity.id
_entity.type
_entity.pdbx_description
1 polymer ?
#
loop_
_entity_poly.entity_id
_entity_poly.type
_entity_poly.pdbx_seq_one_letter_code
_entity_poly.pdbx_strand_id
1 'polypeptide(L)' 'MISAFDIFKIGIGPSSSHTVGPMNAGKSFIDRLESSGLLTATSHIVVDLYGSLSLTGKGHATDVAIIMGLAG' A
#
# COMPACT_ATOMS: atom_id res chain seq x y z
N MET A 1 -23.08 -2.35 -7.31
CA MET A 1 -23.30 -3.77 -7.64
C MET A 1 -22.02 -4.50 -7.30
N ILE A 2 -22.07 -5.58 -6.51
CA ILE A 2 -20.88 -6.37 -6.17
C ILE A 2 -20.62 -7.35 -7.30
N SER A 3 -19.38 -7.40 -7.80
CA SER A 3 -18.94 -8.30 -8.88
C SER A 3 -18.21 -9.52 -8.32
N ALA A 4 -18.18 -10.62 -9.06
CA ALA A 4 -17.31 -11.76 -8.74
C ALA A 4 -15.82 -11.33 -8.65
N PHE A 5 -15.42 -10.33 -9.45
CA PHE A 5 -14.07 -9.74 -9.40
C PHE A 5 -13.79 -8.96 -8.12
N ASP A 6 -14.81 -8.57 -7.35
CA ASP A 6 -14.60 -7.93 -6.05
C ASP A 6 -14.21 -8.94 -4.96
N ILE A 7 -14.63 -10.20 -5.14
CA ILE A 7 -14.41 -11.31 -4.21
C ILE A 7 -13.12 -12.06 -4.58
N PHE A 8 -12.93 -12.33 -5.87
CA PHE A 8 -11.79 -13.10 -6.38
C PHE A 8 -10.80 -12.16 -7.07
N LYS A 9 -9.81 -11.67 -6.30
CA LYS A 9 -8.76 -10.77 -6.77
C LYS A 9 -7.42 -11.49 -6.80
N ILE A 10 -6.66 -11.28 -7.87
CA ILE A 10 -5.24 -11.66 -7.91
C ILE A 10 -4.47 -10.65 -7.04
N GLY A 11 -3.62 -11.16 -6.16
CA GLY A 11 -2.81 -10.34 -5.26
C GLY A 11 -1.61 -11.10 -4.73
N ILE A 12 -0.80 -10.42 -3.93
CA ILE A 12 0.38 -10.99 -3.28
C ILE A 12 0.05 -11.37 -1.82
N GLY A 13 0.50 -12.56 -1.40
CA GLY A 13 0.38 -12.99 0.00
C GLY A 13 1.40 -12.29 0.92
N PRO A 14 1.27 -12.45 2.25
CA PRO A 14 0.38 -13.40 2.93
C PRO A 14 -1.03 -12.88 3.24
N SER A 15 -1.30 -11.58 3.14
CA SER A 15 -2.58 -11.01 3.63
C SER A 15 -3.16 -9.93 2.72
N SER A 16 -4.45 -10.04 2.40
CA SER A 16 -5.15 -9.00 1.65
C SER A 16 -5.20 -7.67 2.41
N SER A 17 -5.39 -7.71 3.74
CA SER A 17 -5.54 -6.50 4.56
C SER A 17 -4.21 -5.89 5.00
N HIS A 18 -3.17 -6.70 5.18
CA HIS A 18 -1.87 -6.26 5.70
C HIS A 18 -0.76 -6.28 4.66
N THR A 19 -1.00 -6.82 3.47
CA THR A 19 -0.03 -6.82 2.36
C THR A 19 -0.60 -6.07 1.15
N VAL A 20 -1.67 -6.59 0.52
CA VAL A 20 -2.24 -5.99 -0.70
C VAL A 20 -2.81 -4.59 -0.44
N GLY A 21 -3.55 -4.41 0.66
CA GLY A 21 -4.11 -3.11 1.04
C GLY A 21 -3.03 -2.02 1.20
N PRO A 22 -2.02 -2.23 2.06
CA PRO A 22 -0.92 -1.27 2.24
C PRO A 22 -0.11 -1.02 0.96
N MET A 23 0.13 -2.03 0.13
CA MET A 23 0.79 -1.85 -1.17
C MET A 23 -0.03 -0.93 -2.10
N ASN A 24 -1.32 -1.19 -2.23
CA ASN A 24 -2.21 -0.35 -3.03
C ASN A 24 -2.31 1.08 -2.48
N ALA A 25 -2.27 1.25 -1.15
CA ALA A 25 -2.24 2.57 -0.52
C ALA A 25 -0.95 3.33 -0.86
N GLY A 26 0.21 2.67 -0.83
CA GLY A 26 1.49 3.23 -1.28
C GLY A 26 1.44 3.68 -2.74
N LYS A 27 0.95 2.82 -3.63
CA LYS A 27 0.80 3.14 -5.06
C LYS A 27 -0.12 4.33 -5.29
N SER A 28 -1.28 4.33 -4.64
CA SER A 28 -2.25 5.44 -4.72
C SER A 28 -1.66 6.76 -4.23
N PHE A 29 -0.80 6.73 -3.21
CA PHE A 29 -0.12 7.92 -2.72
C PHE A 29 0.87 8.48 -3.75
N ILE A 30 1.70 7.64 -4.36
CA ILE A 30 2.65 8.06 -5.40
C ILE A 30 1.95 8.58 -6.64
N ASP A 31 0.90 7.90 -7.11
CA ASP A 31 0.14 8.34 -8.28
C ASP A 31 -0.51 9.72 -8.02
N ARG A 32 -0.96 9.98 -6.79
CA ARG A 32 -1.46 11.29 -6.38
C ARG A 32 -0.35 12.33 -6.33
N LEU A 33 0.82 11.97 -5.83
CA LEU A 33 1.97 12.87 -5.73
C LEU A 33 2.48 13.27 -7.12
N GLU A 34 2.50 12.32 -8.06
CA GLU A 34 2.85 12.53 -9.47
C GLU A 34 1.83 13.40 -10.19
N SER A 35 0.54 13.05 -10.10
CA SER A 35 -0.53 13.84 -10.73
C SER A 35 -0.67 15.26 -10.16
N SER A 36 -0.19 15.50 -8.94
CA SER A 36 -0.11 16.84 -8.33
C SER A 36 1.16 17.61 -8.73
N GLY A 37 2.06 17.01 -9.53
CA GLY A 37 3.33 17.62 -9.92
C GLY A 37 4.34 17.77 -8.77
N LEU A 38 4.14 17.07 -7.66
CA LEU A 38 4.94 17.20 -6.44
C LEU A 38 6.01 16.11 -6.29
N LEU A 39 5.96 15.05 -7.10
CA LEU A 39 6.84 13.90 -6.98
C LEU A 39 8.33 14.29 -7.07
N THR A 40 8.70 15.11 -8.05
CA THR A 40 10.10 15.55 -8.26
C THR A 40 10.60 16.50 -7.17
N ALA A 41 9.70 17.21 -6.49
CA ALA A 41 10.03 18.11 -5.38
C ALA A 41 10.10 17.39 -4.02
N THR A 42 9.60 16.15 -3.94
CA THR A 42 9.54 15.39 -2.69
C THR A 42 10.87 14.69 -2.43
N SER A 43 11.56 15.08 -1.36
CA SER A 43 12.83 14.47 -0.94
C SER A 43 12.67 13.37 0.11
N HIS A 44 11.51 13.27 0.75
CA HIS A 44 11.28 12.36 1.87
C HIS A 44 9.81 11.96 1.99
N ILE A 45 9.56 10.69 2.33
CA ILE A 45 8.23 10.15 2.62
C ILE A 45 8.27 9.48 4.00
N VAL A 46 7.27 9.79 4.83
CA VAL A 46 7.06 9.13 6.14
C VAL A 46 5.80 8.28 6.05
N VAL A 47 5.86 7.07 6.58
CA VAL A 47 4.70 6.19 6.71
C VAL A 47 4.58 5.72 8.15
N ASP A 48 3.46 6.08 8.78
CA ASP A 48 3.12 5.66 10.13
C ASP A 48 2.06 4.57 10.10
N LEU A 49 2.27 3.49 10.86
CA LEU A 49 1.33 2.39 11.01
C LEU A 49 0.62 2.47 12.35
N TYR A 50 -0.69 2.25 12.34
CA TYR A 50 -1.54 2.36 13.53
C TYR A 50 -2.33 1.07 13.80
N GLY A 51 -2.69 0.86 15.07
CA GLY A 51 -3.59 -0.21 15.50
C GLY A 51 -3.12 -1.62 15.12
N SER A 52 -4.03 -2.47 14.64
CA SER A 52 -3.73 -3.85 14.26
C SER A 52 -2.68 -3.96 13.15
N LEU A 53 -2.62 -2.96 12.26
CA LEU A 53 -1.68 -2.90 11.15
C LEU A 53 -0.24 -2.76 11.63
N SER A 54 0.02 -1.96 12.66
CA SER A 54 1.35 -1.87 13.27
C SER A 54 1.68 -3.08 14.13
N LEU A 55 0.70 -3.61 14.87
CA LEU A 55 0.90 -4.73 15.79
C LEU A 55 1.34 -6.01 15.07
N THR A 56 0.81 -6.27 13.87
CA THR A 56 1.08 -7.51 13.13
C THR A 56 1.83 -7.30 11.82
N GLY A 57 2.23 -6.06 11.52
CA GLY A 57 2.73 -5.68 10.20
C GLY A 57 3.97 -6.46 9.77
N LYS A 58 4.92 -6.70 10.68
CA LYS A 58 6.13 -7.50 10.38
C LYS A 58 5.82 -8.93 9.95
N GLY A 59 4.87 -9.59 10.62
CA GLY A 59 4.46 -10.96 10.28
C GLY A 59 3.73 -11.05 8.94
N HIS A 60 3.19 -9.93 8.45
CA HIS A 60 2.47 -9.84 7.18
C HIS A 60 3.25 -9.11 6.07
N ALA A 61 4.53 -8.80 6.30
CA ALA A 61 5.38 -8.03 5.39
C ALA A 61 4.76 -6.69 4.96
N THR A 62 4.04 -6.02 5.86
CA THR A 62 3.37 -4.74 5.61
C THR A 62 4.35 -3.63 5.22
N ASP A 63 5.51 -3.58 5.87
CA ASP A 63 6.59 -2.66 5.57
C ASP A 63 7.10 -2.83 4.14
N VAL A 64 7.39 -4.07 3.74
CA VAL A 64 7.82 -4.40 2.38
C VAL A 64 6.73 -4.03 1.37
N ALA A 65 5.48 -4.39 1.67
CA ALA A 65 4.34 -4.09 0.80
C ALA A 65 4.18 -2.58 0.53
N ILE A 66 4.34 -1.76 1.58
CA ILE A 66 4.30 -0.29 1.47
C ILE A 66 5.45 0.22 0.61
N ILE A 67 6.68 -0.24 0.85
CA ILE A 67 7.84 0.17 0.05
C ILE A 67 7.63 -0.18 -1.42
N MET A 68 7.14 -1.38 -1.72
CA MET A 68 6.83 -1.80 -3.08
C MET A 68 5.76 -0.91 -3.73
N GLY A 69 4.71 -0.55 -2.99
CA GLY A 69 3.70 0.38 -3.48
C GLY A 69 4.26 1.79 -3.74
N LEU A 70 5.14 2.27 -2.87
CA LEU A 70 5.80 3.58 -3.03
C LEU A 70 6.86 3.59 -4.16
N ALA A 71 7.33 2.43 -4.61
CA ALA A 71 8.27 2.32 -5.72
C ALA A 71 7.59 2.45 -7.11
N GLY A 72 6.25 2.49 -7.15
CA GLY A 72 5.45 2.67 -8.37
C GLY A 72 4.95 1.37 -8.97
#